data_AF-E4WZ58-F1
#
_entry.id   AF-E4WZ58-F1
#
_cell.length_a   1.000
_cell.length_b   1.000
_cell.length_c   1.000
_cell.angle_alpha   90.00
_cell.angle_beta   90.00
_cell.angle_gamma   90.00
#
_symmetry.space_group_name_H-M   'P 1'
#
loop_
_entity.id
_entity.type
_entity.pdbx_description
1 polymer ?
#
loop_
_entity_poly.entity_id
_entity_poly.type
_entity_poly.pdbx_seq_one_letter_code
_entity_poly.pdbx_strand_id
1 'polypeptide(L)'
;MKLAVNILAIAEAASVGGKVPNNAVCRDPDTGVFYQPNEEWVRNKIFNDGPTKGMQGQFSCVCQVDGSMRCSSLSLPCIINDRGYEIGEKFKLYNYMDKHMDYECECLGTRKGSVDCKEINSGCWDAHTQNKYPLNSEFEQTRTDDNLIRDCKCSGDEKTRFISCELSRYCILNGEYYEKGEEIVIETATQKQTCQCIDAARTSCIIEAKPIQDAVATQEIEVNYD
;
A
#
# COMPACT_ATOMS: atom_id res chain seq x y z
N MET A 1 -82.62 -32.17 -22.11
CA MET A 1 -83.21 -30.82 -22.01
C MET A 1 -83.26 -30.41 -20.53
N LYS A 2 -82.36 -29.51 -20.10
CA LYS A 2 -82.33 -28.68 -18.86
C LYS A 2 -80.90 -28.11 -18.77
N LEU A 3 -80.69 -26.88 -19.23
CA LEU A 3 -80.79 -25.60 -18.51
C LEU A 3 -79.52 -25.27 -17.71
N ALA A 4 -78.94 -24.11 -18.06
CA ALA A 4 -77.73 -23.48 -17.55
C ALA A 4 -77.83 -23.02 -16.09
N VAL A 5 -76.70 -22.61 -15.49
CA VAL A 5 -76.44 -21.26 -14.94
C VAL A 5 -75.05 -21.21 -14.28
N ASN A 6 -74.27 -20.20 -14.69
CA ASN A 6 -73.03 -19.69 -14.06
C ASN A 6 -73.29 -19.17 -12.64
N ILE A 7 -72.28 -19.11 -11.76
CA ILE A 7 -71.98 -17.92 -10.93
C ILE A 7 -70.55 -18.02 -10.40
N LEU A 8 -69.76 -16.99 -10.73
CA LEU A 8 -68.47 -16.63 -10.17
C LEU A 8 -68.70 -16.08 -8.76
N ALA A 9 -68.05 -16.61 -7.73
CA ALA A 9 -68.05 -16.02 -6.40
C ALA A 9 -66.76 -15.19 -6.21
N ILE A 10 -66.93 -13.87 -6.21
CA ILE A 10 -65.93 -12.90 -5.76
C ILE A 10 -66.16 -12.77 -4.25
N ALA A 11 -65.16 -13.08 -3.43
CA ALA A 11 -65.21 -12.79 -2.00
C ALA A 11 -64.59 -11.42 -1.75
N GLU A 12 -65.41 -10.48 -1.27
CA GLU A 12 -65.05 -9.13 -0.85
C GLU A 12 -64.11 -9.16 0.37
N ALA A 13 -63.00 -8.43 0.30
CA ALA A 13 -62.17 -8.13 1.47
C ALA A 13 -62.71 -6.85 2.14
N ALA A 14 -63.43 -7.02 3.25
CA ALA A 14 -63.79 -5.91 4.13
C ALA A 14 -62.57 -5.51 4.98
N SER A 15 -62.21 -4.23 4.95
CA SER A 15 -61.23 -3.63 5.87
C SER A 15 -61.96 -3.08 7.11
N VAL A 16 -61.51 -3.47 8.30
CA VAL A 16 -61.93 -2.87 9.58
C VAL A 16 -60.68 -2.64 10.42
N GLY A 17 -60.52 -1.42 10.92
CA GLY A 17 -59.39 -1.01 11.73
C GLY A 17 -59.38 -1.62 13.14
N GLY A 18 -58.18 -1.98 13.59
CA GLY A 18 -57.76 -1.89 15.00
C GLY A 18 -58.06 -3.07 15.95
N LYS A 19 -57.32 -4.19 15.81
CA LYS A 19 -56.59 -4.90 16.90
C LYS A 19 -55.96 -6.20 16.36
N VAL A 20 -54.64 -6.18 16.14
CA VAL A 20 -53.79 -7.39 16.24
C VAL A 20 -53.60 -7.59 17.76
N PRO A 21 -53.75 -8.79 18.39
CA PRO A 21 -53.52 -10.15 17.88
C PRO A 21 -54.56 -11.20 18.32
N ASN A 22 -54.38 -12.44 17.87
CA ASN A 22 -54.61 -13.59 18.78
C ASN A 22 -53.64 -14.76 18.60
N ASN A 23 -52.75 -14.73 17.59
CA ASN A 23 -51.56 -15.56 17.48
C ASN A 23 -50.57 -14.85 16.51
N ALA A 24 -50.20 -13.59 16.78
CA ALA A 24 -49.17 -12.94 15.97
C ALA A 24 -47.84 -13.63 16.26
N VAL A 25 -47.38 -14.44 15.31
CA VAL A 25 -46.22 -15.31 15.49
C VAL A 25 -45.29 -15.07 14.32
N CYS A 26 -44.04 -14.72 14.62
CA CYS A 26 -43.03 -14.56 13.59
C CYS A 26 -42.55 -15.93 13.14
N ARG A 27 -42.41 -16.15 11.83
CA ARG A 27 -41.80 -17.36 11.28
C ARG A 27 -40.44 -17.03 10.68
N ASP A 28 -39.37 -17.65 11.18
CA ASP A 28 -38.06 -17.56 10.55
C ASP A 28 -38.10 -18.19 9.15
N PRO A 29 -37.83 -17.44 8.06
CA PRO A 29 -37.93 -17.99 6.72
C PRO A 29 -36.86 -19.04 6.40
N ASP A 30 -35.71 -19.05 7.09
CA ASP A 30 -34.64 -20.03 6.82
C ASP A 30 -34.91 -21.37 7.54
N THR A 31 -35.37 -21.32 8.80
CA THR A 31 -35.56 -22.53 9.64
C THR A 31 -37.01 -22.99 9.72
N GLY A 32 -37.97 -22.10 9.45
CA GLY A 32 -39.39 -22.35 9.63
C GLY A 32 -39.88 -22.32 11.08
N VAL A 33 -39.00 -22.02 12.05
CA VAL A 33 -39.33 -21.92 13.47
C VAL A 33 -40.23 -20.70 13.73
N PHE A 34 -41.15 -20.86 14.68
CA PHE A 34 -42.13 -19.86 15.07
C PHE A 34 -41.76 -19.23 16.41
N TYR A 35 -41.89 -17.90 16.52
CA TYR A 35 -41.51 -17.10 17.70
C TYR A 35 -42.68 -16.23 18.16
N GLN A 36 -42.82 -16.08 19.47
CA GLN A 36 -43.86 -15.26 20.09
C GLN A 36 -43.51 -13.76 20.02
N PRO A 37 -44.50 -12.85 20.16
CA PRO A 37 -44.22 -11.42 20.20
C PRO A 37 -43.19 -11.04 21.26
N ASN A 38 -42.25 -10.16 20.89
CA ASN A 38 -41.11 -9.71 21.69
C ASN A 38 -40.04 -10.76 22.00
N GLU A 39 -40.16 -11.98 21.47
CA GLU A 39 -39.11 -12.97 21.58
C GLU A 39 -37.90 -12.55 20.72
N GLU A 40 -36.70 -12.73 21.28
CA GLU A 40 -35.42 -12.45 20.64
C GLU A 40 -34.70 -13.76 20.33
N TRP A 41 -34.10 -13.83 19.14
CA TRP A 41 -33.29 -14.99 18.75
C TRP A 41 -32.12 -14.59 17.85
N VAL A 42 -31.12 -15.47 17.78
CA VAL A 42 -30.02 -15.36 16.82
C VAL A 42 -30.33 -16.22 15.61
N ARG A 43 -30.31 -15.58 14.44
CA ARG A 43 -30.56 -16.22 13.15
C ARG A 43 -29.25 -16.34 12.37
N ASN A 44 -28.92 -17.56 11.97
CA ASN A 44 -27.84 -17.82 11.02
C ASN A 44 -28.38 -17.73 9.59
N LYS A 45 -27.67 -17.03 8.71
CA LYS A 45 -28.04 -16.89 7.29
C LYS A 45 -26.88 -17.29 6.40
N ILE A 46 -27.12 -18.15 5.42
CA ILE A 46 -26.18 -18.41 4.32
C ILE A 46 -26.50 -17.44 3.19
N PHE A 47 -25.49 -16.75 2.66
CA PHE A 47 -25.65 -15.84 1.52
C PHE A 47 -25.68 -16.64 0.22
N ASN A 48 -26.62 -16.36 -0.67
CA ASN A 48 -26.83 -17.13 -1.91
C ASN A 48 -26.19 -16.48 -3.15
N ASP A 49 -25.74 -15.25 -3.01
CA ASP A 49 -25.26 -14.38 -4.08
C ASP A 49 -24.11 -13.47 -3.61
N GLY A 50 -23.49 -12.80 -4.57
CA GLY A 50 -22.40 -11.85 -4.33
C GLY A 50 -21.07 -12.50 -3.89
N PRO A 51 -20.10 -11.68 -3.44
CA PRO A 51 -18.78 -12.12 -3.02
C PRO A 51 -18.78 -13.12 -1.86
N THR A 52 -19.82 -13.10 -1.04
CA THR A 52 -19.96 -13.94 0.16
C THR A 52 -20.84 -15.17 -0.08
N LYS A 53 -21.10 -15.54 -1.33
CA LYS A 53 -21.94 -16.70 -1.66
C LYS A 53 -21.42 -17.97 -0.97
N GLY A 54 -22.31 -18.66 -0.26
CA GLY A 54 -22.03 -19.86 0.52
C GLY A 54 -21.53 -19.60 1.94
N MET A 55 -21.18 -18.36 2.28
CA MET A 55 -20.71 -17.98 3.62
C MET A 55 -21.88 -17.71 4.57
N GLN A 56 -21.63 -17.79 5.88
CA GLN A 56 -22.64 -17.61 6.93
C GLN A 56 -22.45 -16.29 7.69
N GLY A 57 -23.54 -15.58 7.94
CA GLY A 57 -23.62 -14.45 8.88
C GLY A 57 -24.62 -14.70 10.01
N GLN A 58 -24.51 -13.93 11.10
CA GLN A 58 -25.43 -13.98 12.24
C GLN A 58 -26.20 -12.66 12.40
N PHE A 59 -27.46 -12.78 12.77
CA PHE A 59 -28.37 -11.66 12.96
C PHE A 59 -29.10 -11.80 14.29
N SER A 60 -29.21 -10.70 15.05
CA SER A 60 -30.08 -10.60 16.21
C SER A 60 -31.45 -10.17 15.72
N CYS A 61 -32.45 -11.02 15.92
CA CYS A 61 -33.81 -10.78 15.47
C CYS A 61 -34.76 -10.65 16.66
N VAL A 62 -35.77 -9.81 16.51
CA VAL A 62 -36.86 -9.64 17.48
C VAL A 62 -38.21 -9.71 16.78
N CYS A 63 -39.12 -10.53 17.33
CA CYS A 63 -40.46 -10.67 16.80
C CYS A 63 -41.31 -9.46 17.20
N GLN A 64 -41.91 -8.79 16.22
CA GLN A 64 -42.79 -7.66 16.47
C GLN A 64 -44.23 -8.15 16.73
N VAL A 65 -45.00 -7.33 17.44
CA VAL A 65 -46.41 -7.62 17.77
C VAL A 65 -47.33 -7.73 16.55
N ASP A 66 -46.90 -7.20 15.40
CA ASP A 66 -47.61 -7.29 14.12
C ASP A 66 -47.24 -8.55 13.30
N GLY A 67 -46.39 -9.42 13.85
CA GLY A 67 -45.87 -10.62 13.19
C GLY A 67 -44.69 -10.37 12.25
N SER A 68 -44.26 -9.11 12.07
CA SER A 68 -43.01 -8.80 11.36
C SER A 68 -41.79 -9.14 12.22
N MET A 69 -40.64 -9.37 11.60
CA MET A 69 -39.37 -9.51 12.31
C MET A 69 -38.46 -8.33 12.01
N ARG A 70 -37.76 -7.84 13.03
CA ARG A 70 -36.67 -6.89 12.87
C ARG A 70 -35.37 -7.58 13.19
N CYS A 71 -34.44 -7.58 12.25
CA CYS A 71 -33.13 -8.19 12.41
C CYS A 71 -32.04 -7.15 12.24
N SER A 72 -31.01 -7.25 13.07
CA SER A 72 -29.77 -6.47 12.96
C SER A 72 -28.59 -7.42 12.85
N SER A 73 -27.59 -7.09 12.04
CA SER A 73 -26.40 -7.93 11.91
C SER A 73 -25.63 -7.97 13.23
N LEU A 74 -25.21 -9.17 13.61
CA LEU A 74 -24.26 -9.41 14.71
C LEU A 74 -22.86 -9.63 14.14
N SER A 75 -22.77 -10.50 13.13
CA SER A 75 -21.55 -10.84 12.44
C SER A 75 -21.80 -11.09 10.96
N LEU A 76 -20.95 -10.54 10.11
CA LEU A 76 -21.02 -10.73 8.67
C LEU A 76 -19.66 -11.21 8.16
N PRO A 77 -19.62 -12.09 7.14
CA PRO A 77 -18.40 -12.34 6.37
C PRO A 77 -17.83 -11.03 5.83
N CYS A 78 -16.51 -11.00 5.62
CA CYS A 78 -15.82 -9.81 5.18
C CYS A 78 -15.77 -9.75 3.66
N ILE A 79 -15.74 -8.53 3.10
CA ILE A 79 -15.53 -8.31 1.67
C ILE A 79 -14.35 -7.37 1.50
N ILE A 80 -13.30 -7.82 0.83
CA ILE A 80 -12.12 -7.02 0.49
C ILE A 80 -11.83 -7.20 -1.01
N ASN A 81 -11.70 -6.09 -1.75
CA ASN A 81 -11.45 -6.09 -3.20
C ASN A 81 -12.39 -7.04 -3.97
N ASP A 82 -13.70 -6.93 -3.71
CA ASP A 82 -14.77 -7.76 -4.31
C ASP A 82 -14.68 -9.27 -4.05
N ARG A 83 -13.81 -9.69 -3.11
CA ARG A 83 -13.70 -11.07 -2.65
C ARG A 83 -14.28 -11.22 -1.24
N GLY A 84 -15.10 -12.25 -1.05
CA GLY A 84 -15.59 -12.65 0.27
C GLY A 84 -14.56 -13.46 1.05
N TYR A 85 -14.61 -13.33 2.38
CA TYR A 85 -13.80 -14.09 3.33
C TYR A 85 -14.67 -14.57 4.49
N GLU A 86 -14.51 -15.83 4.88
CA GLU A 86 -15.22 -16.40 6.03
C GLU A 86 -14.73 -15.76 7.33
N ILE A 87 -15.60 -15.73 8.34
CA ILE A 87 -15.23 -15.22 9.66
C ILE A 87 -14.16 -16.15 10.27
N GLY A 88 -13.03 -15.56 10.67
CA GLY A 88 -11.82 -16.27 11.12
C GLY A 88 -10.86 -16.64 10.00
N GLU A 89 -11.21 -16.41 8.73
CA GLU A 89 -10.31 -16.66 7.61
C GLU A 89 -9.13 -15.69 7.64
N LYS A 90 -7.92 -16.25 7.49
CA LYS A 90 -6.68 -15.50 7.34
C LYS A 90 -6.27 -15.46 5.88
N PHE A 91 -5.85 -14.28 5.41
CA PHE A 91 -5.48 -14.07 4.02
C PHE A 91 -4.37 -13.02 3.89
N LYS A 92 -3.69 -13.04 2.74
CA LYS A 92 -2.65 -12.07 2.42
C LYS A 92 -3.11 -11.15 1.29
N LEU A 93 -2.86 -9.86 1.47
CA LEU A 93 -3.03 -8.85 0.42
C LEU A 93 -1.65 -8.43 -0.03
N TYR A 94 -1.37 -8.59 -1.32
CA TYR A 94 -0.11 -8.18 -1.92
C TYR A 94 -0.30 -6.87 -2.66
N ASN A 95 0.70 -5.99 -2.58
CA ASN A 95 0.66 -4.67 -3.21
C ASN A 95 -0.67 -3.93 -2.97
N TYR A 96 -1.14 -3.94 -1.73
CA TYR A 96 -2.47 -3.43 -1.40
C TYR A 96 -2.54 -1.91 -1.61
N MET A 97 -3.59 -1.46 -2.30
CA MET A 97 -3.85 -0.04 -2.65
C MET A 97 -2.71 0.63 -3.44
N ASP A 98 -1.98 -0.15 -4.25
CA ASP A 98 -0.84 0.33 -5.06
C ASP A 98 0.27 1.00 -4.24
N LYS A 99 0.44 0.58 -2.97
CA LYS A 99 1.44 1.15 -2.06
C LYS A 99 2.70 0.29 -1.92
N HIS A 100 2.84 -0.79 -2.68
CA HIS A 100 3.93 -1.77 -2.53
C HIS A 100 4.04 -2.33 -1.10
N MET A 101 2.90 -2.37 -0.42
CA MET A 101 2.76 -2.89 0.94
C MET A 101 1.97 -4.19 0.91
N ASP A 102 2.47 -5.15 1.68
CA ASP A 102 1.84 -6.46 1.83
C ASP A 102 1.24 -6.51 3.23
N TYR A 103 0.06 -7.11 3.35
CA TYR A 103 -0.64 -7.27 4.62
C TYR A 103 -1.03 -8.71 4.85
N GLU A 104 -0.93 -9.16 6.09
CA GLU A 104 -1.63 -10.35 6.57
C GLU A 104 -2.86 -9.90 7.34
N CYS A 105 -4.02 -10.40 6.93
CA CYS A 105 -5.31 -9.97 7.41
C CYS A 105 -6.12 -11.15 7.95
N GLU A 106 -7.05 -10.87 8.86
CA GLU A 106 -8.03 -11.80 9.40
C GLU A 106 -9.43 -11.18 9.33
N CYS A 107 -10.40 -11.95 8.83
CA CYS A 107 -11.80 -11.52 8.87
C CYS A 107 -12.38 -11.70 10.28
N LEU A 108 -12.49 -10.62 11.05
CA LEU A 108 -13.04 -10.66 12.41
C LEU A 108 -14.57 -10.84 12.43
N GLY A 109 -15.26 -10.40 11.37
CA GLY A 109 -16.68 -10.62 11.22
C GLY A 109 -17.57 -9.86 12.20
N THR A 110 -17.34 -8.57 12.45
CA THR A 110 -18.27 -7.74 13.24
C THR A 110 -19.58 -7.44 12.48
N ARG A 111 -20.47 -6.61 13.04
CA ARG A 111 -21.76 -6.23 12.43
C ARG A 111 -21.67 -5.71 11.00
N LYS A 112 -20.50 -5.22 10.58
CA LYS A 112 -20.24 -4.70 9.22
C LYS A 112 -19.20 -5.53 8.45
N GLY A 113 -18.76 -6.68 8.96
CA GLY A 113 -17.70 -7.48 8.34
C GLY A 113 -16.33 -6.81 8.42
N SER A 114 -15.89 -6.44 9.63
CA SER A 114 -14.57 -5.84 9.82
C SER A 114 -13.43 -6.83 9.62
N VAL A 115 -12.33 -6.34 9.07
CA VAL A 115 -11.07 -7.04 8.91
C VAL A 115 -10.02 -6.39 9.80
N ASP A 116 -9.14 -7.19 10.38
CA ASP A 116 -7.90 -6.72 10.99
C ASP A 116 -6.73 -7.07 10.08
N CYS A 117 -5.81 -6.14 9.87
CA CYS A 117 -4.68 -6.30 8.95
C CYS A 117 -3.40 -5.77 9.58
N LYS A 118 -2.34 -6.56 9.49
CA LYS A 118 -0.99 -6.17 9.90
C LYS A 118 -0.07 -6.13 8.69
N GLU A 119 0.69 -5.04 8.54
CA GLU A 119 1.71 -4.98 7.49
C GLU A 119 2.73 -6.11 7.72
N ILE A 120 3.03 -6.83 6.64
CA ILE A 120 4.11 -7.81 6.56
C ILE A 120 5.19 -7.29 5.63
N ASN A 121 6.44 -7.72 5.86
CA ASN A 121 7.59 -7.25 5.08
C ASN A 121 7.68 -5.71 5.06
N SER A 122 7.52 -5.05 6.22
CA SER A 122 7.58 -3.59 6.30
C SER A 122 8.92 -3.08 5.80
N GLY A 123 8.89 -2.03 4.99
CA GLY A 123 10.06 -1.59 4.26
C GLY A 123 9.79 -0.44 3.31
N CYS A 124 10.87 0.13 2.78
CA CYS A 124 10.86 1.23 1.84
C CYS A 124 10.82 0.69 0.41
N TRP A 125 9.93 1.26 -0.40
CA TRP A 125 9.93 1.01 -1.83
C TRP A 125 10.93 1.93 -2.52
N ASP A 126 11.85 1.34 -3.28
CA ASP A 126 12.81 2.08 -4.07
C ASP A 126 12.33 2.22 -5.52
N ALA A 127 12.00 3.44 -5.92
CA ALA A 127 11.56 3.73 -7.28
C ALA A 127 12.68 3.53 -8.34
N HIS A 128 13.96 3.63 -7.97
CA HIS A 128 15.07 3.47 -8.90
C HIS A 128 15.33 2.00 -9.24
N THR A 129 15.23 1.11 -8.25
CA THR A 129 15.52 -0.33 -8.44
C THR A 129 14.28 -1.20 -8.51
N GLN A 130 13.09 -0.65 -8.22
CA GLN A 130 11.82 -1.39 -8.11
C GLN A 130 11.91 -2.53 -7.08
N ASN A 131 12.69 -2.31 -6.01
CA ASN A 131 12.89 -3.26 -4.93
C ASN A 131 12.35 -2.71 -3.61
N LYS A 132 11.89 -3.61 -2.75
CA LYS A 132 11.51 -3.29 -1.38
C LYS A 132 12.65 -3.66 -0.42
N TYR A 133 13.10 -2.67 0.35
CA TYR A 133 14.15 -2.86 1.37
C TYR A 133 13.52 -2.89 2.76
N PRO A 134 13.88 -3.85 3.64
CA PRO A 134 13.32 -3.93 4.98
C PRO A 134 13.51 -2.64 5.79
N LEU A 135 12.54 -2.30 6.64
CA LEU A 135 12.65 -1.13 7.49
C LEU A 135 13.86 -1.26 8.44
N ASN A 136 14.65 -0.20 8.56
CA ASN A 136 15.93 -0.14 9.28
C ASN A 136 17.07 -0.96 8.66
N SER A 137 16.94 -1.41 7.40
CA SER A 137 18.07 -2.05 6.71
C SER A 137 19.03 -1.03 6.11
N GLU A 138 20.29 -1.42 6.04
CA GLU A 138 21.35 -0.75 5.30
C GLU A 138 21.76 -1.63 4.11
N PHE A 139 22.01 -1.02 2.96
CA PHE A 139 22.26 -1.73 1.71
C PHE A 139 23.08 -0.88 0.74
N GLU A 140 23.82 -1.54 -0.15
CA GLU A 140 24.53 -0.86 -1.23
C GLU A 140 23.65 -0.78 -2.49
N GLN A 141 23.78 0.32 -3.22
CA GLN A 141 23.11 0.51 -4.50
C GLN A 141 24.02 1.21 -5.50
N THR A 142 24.24 0.57 -6.64
CA THR A 142 24.79 1.23 -7.83
C THR A 142 23.66 1.80 -8.65
N ARG A 143 23.69 3.11 -8.96
CA ARG A 143 22.70 3.70 -9.85
C ARG A 143 23.17 3.65 -11.30
N THR A 144 22.24 3.44 -12.22
CA THR A 144 22.55 3.25 -13.64
C THR A 144 22.88 4.56 -14.38
N ASP A 145 22.58 5.72 -13.78
CA ASP A 145 22.85 7.04 -14.35
C ASP A 145 24.32 7.43 -14.26
N ASP A 146 25.00 7.08 -13.16
CA ASP A 146 26.42 7.43 -12.94
C ASP A 146 27.34 6.26 -12.58
N ASN A 147 26.78 5.06 -12.41
CA ASN A 147 27.51 3.85 -12.03
C ASN A 147 28.27 3.97 -10.69
N LEU A 148 27.87 4.91 -9.83
CA LEU A 148 28.47 5.10 -8.50
C LEU A 148 27.76 4.28 -7.43
N ILE A 149 28.54 3.70 -6.52
CA ILE A 149 28.03 2.89 -5.40
C ILE A 149 27.60 3.79 -4.24
N ARG A 150 26.37 3.64 -3.78
CA ARG A 150 25.82 4.38 -2.65
C ARG A 150 25.60 3.46 -1.47
N ASP A 151 25.95 3.95 -0.29
CA ASP A 151 25.55 3.35 0.97
C ASP A 151 24.18 3.92 1.33
N CYS A 152 23.15 3.07 1.26
CA CYS A 152 21.77 3.45 1.43
C CYS A 152 21.17 2.86 2.71
N LYS A 153 20.14 3.53 3.23
CA LYS A 153 19.41 3.11 4.42
C LYS A 153 17.92 3.33 4.23
N CYS A 154 17.13 2.31 4.56
CA CYS A 154 15.69 2.45 4.71
C CYS A 154 15.36 2.81 6.16
N SER A 155 14.90 4.03 6.41
CA SER A 155 14.62 4.57 7.76
C SER A 155 13.18 5.05 7.88
N GLY A 156 12.73 5.28 9.11
CA GLY A 156 11.42 5.88 9.43
C GLY A 156 10.46 4.91 10.11
N ASP A 157 9.17 5.19 10.00
CA ASP A 157 8.08 4.35 10.51
C ASP A 157 7.08 3.99 9.40
N GLU A 158 5.95 3.38 9.78
CA GLU A 158 4.91 2.96 8.83
C GLU A 158 4.41 4.10 7.91
N LYS A 159 4.49 5.36 8.36
CA LYS A 159 3.98 6.54 7.63
C LYS A 159 5.08 7.39 6.99
N THR A 160 6.29 7.36 7.56
CA THR A 160 7.38 8.29 7.22
C THR A 160 8.57 7.61 6.56
N ARG A 161 8.47 6.32 6.22
CA ARG A 161 9.56 5.54 5.62
C ARG A 161 10.18 6.22 4.39
N PHE A 162 11.51 6.25 4.33
CA PHE A 162 12.26 6.80 3.22
C PHE A 162 13.62 6.11 3.04
N ILE A 163 14.15 6.17 1.82
CA ILE A 163 15.51 5.73 1.49
C ILE A 163 16.41 6.96 1.45
N SER A 164 17.43 6.97 2.30
CA SER A 164 18.56 7.91 2.21
C SER A 164 19.78 7.18 1.67
N CYS A 165 20.49 7.79 0.74
CA CYS A 165 21.69 7.23 0.12
C CYS A 165 22.82 8.24 0.15
N GLU A 166 24.02 7.78 0.50
CA GLU A 166 25.22 8.59 0.58
C GLU A 166 26.31 8.03 -0.34
N LEU A 167 27.05 8.92 -1.00
CA LEU A 167 28.24 8.58 -1.78
C LEU A 167 29.47 8.54 -0.86
N SER A 168 29.39 7.77 0.21
CA SER A 168 30.38 7.80 1.28
C SER A 168 31.78 7.37 0.83
N ARG A 169 31.90 6.72 -0.33
CA ARG A 169 33.14 6.18 -0.92
C ARG A 169 33.86 7.15 -1.85
N TYR A 170 33.26 8.29 -2.16
CA TYR A 170 33.74 9.18 -3.20
C TYR A 170 34.00 10.59 -2.68
N CYS A 171 35.00 11.23 -3.27
CA CYS A 171 35.17 12.67 -3.24
C CYS A 171 34.64 13.30 -4.52
N ILE A 172 34.33 14.60 -4.47
CA ILE A 172 33.99 15.39 -5.66
C ILE A 172 35.11 16.40 -5.88
N LEU A 173 35.73 16.38 -7.05
CA LEU A 173 36.72 17.37 -7.48
C LEU A 173 36.37 17.82 -8.91
N ASN A 174 36.16 19.12 -9.10
CA ASN A 174 35.77 19.72 -10.39
C ASN A 174 34.51 19.09 -11.04
N GLY A 175 33.61 18.54 -10.23
CA GLY A 175 32.38 17.88 -10.71
C GLY A 175 32.55 16.40 -11.07
N GLU A 176 33.76 15.85 -10.97
CA GLU A 176 34.04 14.43 -11.14
C GLU A 176 34.15 13.71 -9.79
N TYR A 177 33.80 12.42 -9.79
CA TYR A 177 33.84 11.57 -8.62
C TYR A 177 35.10 10.70 -8.64
N TYR A 178 35.79 10.66 -7.50
CA TYR A 178 37.02 9.87 -7.33
C TYR A 178 36.90 8.99 -6.09
N GLU A 179 37.40 7.77 -6.15
CA GLU A 179 37.33 6.84 -5.03
C GLU A 179 38.27 7.26 -3.89
N LYS A 180 37.91 6.92 -2.65
CA LYS A 180 38.81 7.14 -1.51
C LYS A 180 40.17 6.49 -1.75
N GLY A 181 41.22 7.27 -1.51
CA GLY A 181 42.61 6.87 -1.71
C GLY A 181 43.15 7.19 -3.10
N GLU A 182 42.30 7.54 -4.07
CA GLU A 182 42.72 7.92 -5.42
C GLU A 182 43.53 9.23 -5.39
N GLU A 183 44.63 9.25 -6.15
CA GLU A 183 45.46 10.43 -6.40
C GLU A 183 45.12 10.99 -7.79
N ILE A 184 44.83 12.29 -7.84
CA ILE A 184 44.42 13.01 -9.03
C ILE A 184 45.49 14.08 -9.32
N VAL A 185 46.09 14.03 -10.51
CA VAL A 185 47.06 15.05 -10.95
C VAL A 185 46.43 15.89 -12.06
N ILE A 186 46.23 17.16 -11.79
CA ILE A 186 45.72 18.16 -12.74
C ILE A 186 46.88 19.06 -13.13
N GLU A 187 47.20 19.08 -14.41
CA GLU A 187 48.39 19.78 -14.91
C GLU A 187 48.01 20.80 -15.98
N THR A 188 48.36 22.07 -15.77
CA THR A 188 48.14 23.18 -16.70
C THR A 188 49.48 23.69 -17.24
N ALA A 189 49.45 24.72 -18.08
CA ALA A 189 50.67 25.36 -18.58
C ALA A 189 51.49 26.01 -17.45
N THR A 190 50.84 26.46 -16.38
CA THR A 190 51.46 27.27 -15.33
C THR A 190 51.51 26.58 -13.98
N GLN A 191 50.79 25.47 -13.77
CA GLN A 191 50.66 24.82 -12.47
C GLN A 191 50.53 23.30 -12.60
N LYS A 192 50.94 22.59 -11.55
CA LYS A 192 50.63 21.18 -11.30
C LYS A 192 49.90 21.10 -9.96
N GLN A 193 48.73 20.50 -9.95
CA GLN A 193 47.93 20.25 -8.76
C GLN A 193 47.84 18.74 -8.53
N THR A 194 48.30 18.27 -7.38
CA THR A 194 48.15 16.88 -6.94
C THR A 194 47.15 16.83 -5.81
N CYS A 195 46.01 16.17 -6.03
CA CYS A 195 44.94 15.99 -5.07
C CYS A 195 44.83 14.53 -4.62
N GLN A 196 44.43 14.29 -3.39
CA GLN A 196 44.08 12.97 -2.88
C GLN A 196 42.66 12.99 -2.32
N CYS A 197 41.85 11.99 -2.69
CA CYS A 197 40.56 11.78 -2.05
C CYS A 197 40.74 11.13 -0.67
N ILE A 198 40.42 11.85 0.40
CA ILE A 198 40.67 11.35 1.77
C ILE A 198 39.40 10.76 2.39
N ASP A 199 38.28 11.47 2.27
CA ASP A 199 37.02 11.08 2.88
C ASP A 199 35.83 11.54 2.03
N ALA A 200 34.60 11.15 2.38
CA ALA A 200 33.40 11.54 1.66
C ALA A 200 33.37 13.07 1.44
N ALA A 201 33.34 13.49 0.18
CA ALA A 201 33.40 14.90 -0.25
C ALA A 201 34.63 15.69 0.27
N ARG A 202 35.71 15.04 0.71
CA ARG A 202 36.93 15.69 1.23
C ARG A 202 38.17 15.32 0.44
N THR A 203 38.68 16.28 -0.34
CA THR A 203 39.96 16.20 -1.04
C THR A 203 41.03 17.05 -0.36
N SER A 204 42.29 16.62 -0.46
CA SER A 204 43.47 17.42 -0.09
C SER A 204 44.32 17.64 -1.32
N CYS A 205 44.65 18.89 -1.63
CA CYS A 205 45.40 19.24 -2.84
C CYS A 205 46.66 20.04 -2.52
N ILE A 206 47.75 19.73 -3.22
CA ILE A 206 49.00 20.48 -3.25
C ILE A 206 49.12 21.10 -4.64
N ILE A 207 49.41 22.40 -4.72
CA ILE A 207 49.58 23.13 -5.99
C ILE A 207 51.02 23.64 -6.08
N GLU A 208 51.68 23.31 -7.18
CA GLU A 208 53.03 23.71 -7.52
C GLU A 208 53.00 24.57 -8.78
N ALA A 209 53.63 25.76 -8.74
CA ALA A 209 53.76 26.60 -9.93
C ALA A 209 54.86 26.05 -10.84
N LYS A 210 54.59 26.02 -12.14
CA LYS A 210 55.57 25.70 -13.17
C LYS A 210 56.38 26.94 -13.56
N PRO A 211 57.66 26.78 -13.94
CA PRO A 211 58.45 27.87 -14.49
C PRO A 211 57.78 28.45 -15.74
N ILE A 212 57.71 29.78 -15.84
CA ILE A 212 57.27 30.47 -17.06
C ILE A 212 58.32 30.18 -18.14
N GLN A 213 57.93 29.50 -19.21
CA GLN A 213 58.78 29.41 -20.40
C GLN A 213 58.76 30.78 -21.08
N ASP A 214 59.78 31.60 -20.83
CA ASP A 214 60.00 32.81 -21.60
C ASP A 214 60.20 32.42 -23.07
N ALA A 215 59.25 32.81 -23.92
CA ALA A 215 59.47 32.83 -25.35
C ALA A 215 60.54 33.90 -25.62
N VAL A 216 61.79 33.46 -25.69
CA VAL A 216 62.90 34.28 -26.20
C VAL A 216 62.61 34.57 -27.67
N ALA A 217 61.92 35.68 -27.92
CA ALA A 217 61.82 36.30 -29.22
C ALA A 217 63.14 37.01 -29.51
N THR A 218 64.09 36.32 -30.14
CA THR A 218 65.15 36.98 -30.90
C THR A 218 64.69 37.08 -32.35
N GLN A 219 63.99 38.17 -32.68
CA GLN A 219 64.01 38.70 -34.03
C GLN A 219 65.35 39.41 -34.21
N GLU A 220 66.26 38.79 -34.96
CA GLU A 220 67.41 39.49 -35.53
C GLU A 220 66.88 40.50 -36.55
N ILE A 221 66.93 41.78 -36.20
CA ILE A 221 66.76 42.87 -37.17
C ILE A 221 68.11 43.05 -37.84
N GLU A 222 68.29 42.47 -39.03
CA GLU A 222 69.37 42.86 -39.93
C GLU A 222 69.09 44.28 -40.45
N VAL A 223 69.79 45.26 -39.87
CA VAL A 223 69.86 46.61 -40.42
C VAL A 223 70.93 46.61 -41.50
N ASN A 224 70.50 46.54 -42.77
CA ASN A 224 71.38 46.81 -43.92
C ASN A 224 71.57 48.33 -44.05
N TYR A 225 72.81 48.79 -43.90
CA TYR A 225 73.24 50.11 -44.35
C TYR A 225 73.96 49.95 -45.69
N ASP A 226 73.40 50.61 -46.71
CA ASP A 226 73.90 50.94 -48.05
C ASP A 226 74.38 49.81 -48.99
#